data_AF-A0A110B2G3-F1
#
_entry.id   AF-A0A110B2G3-F1
#
_cell.length_a   1.000
_cell.length_b   1.000
_cell.length_c   1.000
_cell.angle_alpha   90.00
_cell.angle_beta   90.00
_cell.angle_gamma   90.00
#
_symmetry.space_group_name_H-M   'P 1'
#
loop_
_entity.id
_entity.type
_entity.pdbx_description
1 polymer ?
#
loop_
_entity_poly.entity_id
_entity_poly.type
_entity_poly.pdbx_seq_one_letter_code
_entity_poly.pdbx_strand_id
1 'polypeptide(L)' 'MKTNKTQRNIKHLNELKERFQHLSTEIIATRLTNFNKTNDIVIAYKQILKERGVYDYLTVLS' A
#
# COMPACT_ATOMS: atom_id res chain seq x y z
N MET A 1 4.47 41.86 -17.24
CA MET A 1 3.61 40.83 -17.86
C MET A 1 2.68 40.25 -16.80
N LYS A 2 1.37 40.51 -16.85
CA LYS A 2 0.40 39.85 -15.96
C LYS A 2 0.21 38.43 -16.50
N THR A 3 0.66 37.41 -15.77
CA THR A 3 0.32 36.03 -16.10
C THR A 3 -1.19 35.89 -16.14
N ASN A 4 -1.72 35.39 -17.26
CA ASN A 4 -3.14 35.23 -17.47
C ASN A 4 -3.68 34.29 -16.39
N LYS A 5 -4.76 34.66 -15.68
CA LYS A 5 -5.35 33.90 -14.56
C LYS A 5 -5.49 32.41 -14.89
N THR A 6 -5.79 32.12 -16.16
CA THR A 6 -5.85 30.77 -16.73
C THR A 6 -4.53 30.00 -16.64
N GLN A 7 -3.38 30.61 -16.95
CA GLN A 7 -2.07 29.95 -16.85
C GLN A 7 -1.71 29.61 -15.40
N ARG A 8 -2.06 30.49 -14.45
CA ARG A 8 -1.86 30.22 -13.02
C ARG A 8 -2.73 29.05 -12.55
N ASN A 9 -3.99 28.99 -13.00
CA ASN A 9 -4.90 27.90 -12.67
C ASN A 9 -4.44 26.56 -13.27
N ILE A 10 -3.97 26.55 -14.52
CA ILE A 10 -3.42 25.35 -15.16
C ILE A 10 -2.19 24.84 -14.41
N LYS A 11 -1.27 25.75 -14.04
CA LYS A 11 -0.10 25.39 -13.23
C LYS A 11 -0.52 24.76 -11.89
N HIS A 12 -1.48 25.36 -11.21
CA HIS A 12 -1.97 24.86 -9.93
C HIS A 12 -2.64 23.49 -10.05
N LEU A 13 -3.43 23.27 -11.10
CA LEU A 13 -4.04 21.96 -11.38
C LEU A 13 -3.00 20.88 -11.65
N ASN A 14 -1.92 21.20 -12.37
CA ASN A 14 -0.84 20.26 -12.62
C ASN A 14 -0.10 19.89 -11.33
N GLU A 15 0.21 20.87 -10.47
CA GLU A 15 0.83 20.62 -9.16
C GLU A 15 -0.06 19.73 -8.26
N LEU A 16 -1.38 19.94 -8.28
CA LEU A 16 -2.33 19.10 -7.55
C LEU A 16 -2.39 17.68 -8.11
N LYS A 17 -2.38 17.53 -9.43
CA LYS A 17 -2.36 16.22 -10.10
C LYS A 17 -1.11 15.42 -9.72
N GLU A 18 0.06 16.05 -9.76
CA GLU A 18 1.32 15.41 -9.38
C GLU A 18 1.31 14.97 -7.91
N ARG A 19 0.84 15.83 -7.00
CA ARG A 19 0.70 15.48 -5.58
C ARG A 19 -0.26 14.32 -5.37
N PHE A 20 -1.39 14.31 -6.06
CA PHE A 20 -2.36 13.21 -5.97
C PHE A 20 -1.76 11.89 -6.47
N GLN A 21 -1.04 11.91 -7.59
CA GLN A 21 -0.36 10.73 -8.12
C GLN A 21 0.68 10.18 -7.14
N HIS A 22 1.50 11.06 -6.55
CA HIS A 22 2.49 10.67 -5.54
C HIS A 22 1.84 9.99 -4.33
N LEU A 23 0.84 10.64 -3.72
CA LEU A 23 0.13 10.09 -2.56
C LEU A 23 -0.56 8.77 -2.87
N SER A 24 -1.18 8.64 -4.05
CA SER A 24 -1.82 7.39 -4.46
C SER A 24 -0.80 6.24 -4.58
N THR A 25 0.40 6.54 -5.10
CA THR A 25 1.49 5.57 -5.24
C THR A 25 2.02 5.14 -3.86
N GLU A 26 2.23 6.09 -2.94
CA GLU A 26 2.67 5.80 -1.58
C GLU A 26 1.66 4.94 -0.81
N ILE A 27 0.36 5.21 -0.98
CA ILE A 27 -0.71 4.41 -0.37
C ILE A 27 -0.70 2.98 -0.93
N ILE A 28 -0.57 2.82 -2.25
CA ILE A 28 -0.48 1.49 -2.89
C ILE A 28 0.76 0.74 -2.40
N ALA A 29 1.92 1.39 -2.39
CA ALA A 29 3.17 0.80 -1.90
C ALA A 29 3.03 0.37 -0.42
N THR A 30 2.46 1.23 0.43
CA THR A 30 2.23 0.92 1.85
C THR A 30 1.29 -0.28 2.02
N ARG A 31 0.20 -0.34 1.24
CA ARG A 31 -0.73 -1.48 1.26
C ARG A 31 -0.04 -2.78 0.83
N LEU A 32 0.77 -2.75 -0.22
CA LEU A 32 1.53 -3.90 -0.70
C LEU A 32 2.58 -4.35 0.33
N THR A 33 3.31 -3.41 0.94
CA THR A 33 4.27 -3.72 2.01
C THR A 33 3.59 -4.33 3.22
N ASN A 34 2.45 -3.78 3.65
CA ASN A 34 1.70 -4.32 4.79
C ASN A 34 1.10 -5.70 4.48
N PHE A 35 0.62 -5.91 3.25
CA PHE A 35 0.18 -7.22 2.80
C PHE A 35 1.33 -8.24 2.83
N ASN A 36 2.50 -7.89 2.28
CA ASN A 36 3.67 -8.76 2.31
C ASN A 36 4.11 -9.10 3.74
N LYS A 37 4.21 -8.10 4.62
CA LYS A 37 4.53 -8.32 6.05
C LYS A 37 3.52 -9.25 6.72
N THR A 38 2.23 -9.08 6.44
CA THR A 38 1.17 -9.93 7.00
C THR A 38 1.31 -11.36 6.48
N ASN A 39 1.60 -11.53 5.20
CA ASN A 39 1.82 -12.83 4.58
C ASN A 39 3.06 -13.54 5.15
N ASP A 40 4.18 -12.82 5.34
CA ASP A 40 5.39 -13.36 5.93
C ASP A 40 5.17 -13.82 7.39
N ILE A 41 4.39 -13.05 8.16
CA ILE A 41 3.98 -13.43 9.52
C ILE A 41 3.14 -14.72 9.49
N VAL A 42 2.17 -14.82 8.58
CA VAL A 42 1.35 -16.04 8.43
C VAL A 42 2.20 -17.25 8.04
N ILE A 43 3.16 -17.08 7.12
CA ILE A 43 4.08 -18.16 6.71
C ILE A 43 4.94 -18.61 7.90
N ALA A 44 5.57 -17.67 8.61
CA ALA A 44 6.41 -17.97 9.77
C ALA A 44 5.61 -18.65 10.88
N TYR A 45 4.37 -18.19 11.11
CA TYR A 45 3.46 -18.80 12.07
C TYR A 45 3.14 -20.25 11.71
N LYS A 46 2.80 -20.53 10.44
CA LYS A 46 2.55 -21.90 9.95
C LYS A 46 3.77 -22.81 10.08
N GLN A 47 4.99 -22.29 9.85
CA GLN A 47 6.22 -23.04 10.05
C GLN A 47 6.41 -23.43 11.52
N ILE A 48 6.23 -22.50 12.45
CA ILE A 48 6.32 -22.76 13.90
C ILE A 48 5.30 -23.80 14.34
N LEU A 49 4.05 -23.72 13.86
CA LEU A 49 3.03 -24.71 14.18
C LEU A 49 3.41 -26.12 13.69
N LYS A 50 3.93 -26.22 12.46
CA LYS A 50 4.41 -27.47 11.88
C LYS A 50 5.56 -28.06 12.68
N GLU A 51 6.54 -27.25 13.08
CA GLU A 51 7.67 -27.69 13.91
C GLU A 51 7.22 -28.21 15.28
N ARG A 52 6.18 -27.62 15.85
CA ARG A 52 5.63 -28.02 17.14
C ARG A 52 4.62 -29.16 17.07
N GLY A 53 4.31 -29.68 15.87
CA GLY A 53 3.28 -30.69 15.66
C GLY A 53 1.87 -30.23 16.03
N VAL A 54 1.62 -28.91 16.03
CA VAL A 54 0.32 -28.32 16.37
C VAL A 54 -0.49 -28.14 15.10
N TYR A 55 -1.78 -28.52 15.16
CA TYR A 55 -2.69 -28.39 14.02
C TYR A 55 -2.99 -26.91 13.73
N ASP A 56 -2.87 -26.52 12.46
CA ASP A 56 -3.12 -25.14 12.02
C ASP A 56 -4.62 -24.83 12.01
N TYR A 57 -5.07 -24.07 13.01
CA TYR A 57 -6.46 -23.63 13.12
C TYR A 57 -6.84 -22.55 12.12
N LEU A 58 -5.87 -21.91 11.45
CA LEU A 58 -6.13 -20.92 10.40
C LEU A 58 -6.52 -21.58 9.07
N THR A 59 -6.32 -22.89 8.93
CA THR A 59 -6.73 -23.67 7.74
C THR A 59 -8.25 -23.87 7.64
N VAL A 60 -9.00 -23.61 8.70
CA VAL A 60 -10.46 -23.90 8.77
C VAL A 60 -11.31 -22.82 8.07
N LEU A 61 -10.71 -21.69 7.66
CA LEU A 61 -11.41 -20.53 7.09
C LEU A 61 -11.28 -20.39 5.56
N SER A 62 -10.72 -21.38 4.85
CA SER A 62 -10.62 -21.38 3.37
C SER A 62 -11.72 -22.20 2.72
#